data_AF-A0A450RVF3-F1
#
_entry.id   AF-A0A450RVF3-F1
#
_cell.length_a   1.000
_cell.length_b   1.000
_cell.length_c   1.000
_cell.angle_alpha   90.00
_cell.angle_beta   90.00
_cell.angle_gamma   90.00
#
_symmetry.space_group_name_H-M   'P 1'
#
loop_
_entity.id
_entity.type
_entity.pdbx_description
1 polymer ?
#
loop_
_entity_poly.entity_id
_entity_poly.type
_entity_poly.pdbx_seq_one_letter_code
_entity_poly.pdbx_strand_id
1 'polypeptide(L)'
;MMETTTANEARIGAHGQVAIPESTRSATNLGAGDRPAARMVGEPLVLERRGEIARRLQDRFRHIPPEVSLVDELIAERRLEAAREAAED
;
A
#
# COMPACT_ATOMS: atom_id res chain seq x y z
N MET A 1 3.99 7.36 13.99
CA MET A 1 3.41 6.00 14.12
C MET A 1 4.20 5.29 15.20
N MET A 2 3.54 4.78 16.25
CA MET A 2 4.21 3.92 17.24
C MET A 2 4.54 2.59 16.55
N GLU A 3 5.83 2.29 16.40
CA GLU A 3 6.31 0.96 16.06
C GLU A 3 6.01 0.02 17.23
N THR A 4 4.93 -0.75 17.14
CA THR A 4 4.70 -1.85 18.06
C THR A 4 5.50 -3.05 17.57
N THR A 5 6.77 -3.14 17.97
CA THR A 5 7.61 -4.32 17.72
C THR A 5 7.25 -5.39 18.74
N THR A 6 6.23 -6.19 18.44
CA THR A 6 6.01 -7.45 19.16
C THR A 6 6.96 -8.48 18.54
N ALA A 7 8.08 -8.77 19.23
CA ALA A 7 9.03 -9.79 18.81
C ALA A 7 8.40 -11.18 18.90
N ASN A 8 7.75 -11.62 17.81
CA ASN A 8 7.18 -12.94 17.68
C ASN A 8 7.94 -13.68 16.59
N GLU A 9 8.70 -14.71 16.96
CA GLU A 9 9.43 -15.55 16.03
C GLU A 9 8.44 -16.29 15.12
N ALA A 10 8.48 -15.99 13.81
CA ALA A 10 7.66 -16.65 12.81
C ALA A 10 8.44 -17.82 12.21
N ARG A 11 7.83 -19.01 12.13
CA ARG A 11 8.46 -20.18 11.52
C ARG A 11 8.07 -20.32 10.06
N ILE A 12 9.06 -20.63 9.23
CA ILE A 12 8.87 -20.99 7.82
C ILE A 12 8.77 -22.52 7.73
N GLY A 13 7.65 -23.02 7.23
CA GLY A 13 7.44 -24.43 6.95
C GLY A 13 8.17 -24.89 5.69
N ALA A 14 8.24 -26.21 5.47
CA ALA A 14 8.96 -26.82 4.36
C ALA A 14 8.54 -26.32 2.96
N HIS A 15 7.32 -25.80 2.83
CA HIS A 15 6.77 -25.26 1.58
C HIS A 15 6.77 -23.72 1.52
N GLY A 16 7.57 -23.05 2.36
CA GLY A 16 7.65 -21.58 2.39
C GLY A 16 6.46 -20.90 3.07
N GLN A 17 5.63 -21.66 3.79
CA GLN A 17 4.50 -21.13 4.55
C GLN A 17 4.99 -20.47 5.83
N VAL A 18 4.56 -19.24 6.11
CA VAL A 18 4.90 -18.56 7.36
C VAL A 18 3.77 -18.80 8.37
N ALA A 19 4.09 -19.48 9.47
CA ALA A 19 3.16 -19.63 10.59
C ALA A 19 3.15 -18.33 11.40
N ILE A 20 2.03 -17.59 11.34
CA ILE A 20 1.86 -16.34 12.09
C ILE A 20 1.45 -16.67 13.53
N PRO A 21 2.24 -16.25 14.55
CA PRO A 21 1.92 -16.51 15.96
C PRO A 21 0.61 -15.84 16.40
N GLU A 22 -0.03 -16.40 17.43
CA GLU A 22 -1.33 -15.91 17.93
C GLU A 22 -1.34 -14.42 18.25
N SER A 23 -0.32 -13.96 18.98
CA SER A 23 -0.15 -12.54 19.34
C SER A 23 -0.11 -11.62 18.12
N THR A 24 0.52 -12.05 17.02
CA THR A 24 0.52 -11.28 15.76
C THR A 24 -0.84 -11.36 15.08
N ARG A 25 -1.53 -12.51 15.08
CA ARG A 25 -2.88 -12.64 14.50
C ARG A 25 -3.89 -11.74 15.21
N SER A 26 -3.88 -11.69 16.54
CA SER A 26 -4.80 -10.84 17.33
C SER A 26 -4.55 -9.35 17.06
N ALA A 27 -3.28 -8.94 16.97
CA ALA A 27 -2.92 -7.54 16.69
C ALA A 27 -3.21 -7.12 15.24
N THR A 28 -3.01 -8.02 14.28
CA THR A 28 -3.20 -7.72 12.85
C THR A 28 -4.63 -7.96 12.37
N ASN A 29 -5.47 -8.60 13.21
CA ASN A 29 -6.85 -9.00 12.89
C ASN A 29 -6.92 -9.69 11.51
N LEU A 30 -5.98 -10.61 11.29
CA LEU A 30 -5.89 -11.51 10.14
C LEU A 30 -6.52 -12.86 10.52
N GLY A 31 -7.53 -13.27 9.75
CA GLY A 31 -8.26 -14.51 9.93
C GLY A 31 -7.95 -15.57 8.87
N ALA A 32 -8.49 -16.78 9.08
CA ALA A 32 -8.43 -17.83 8.07
C ALA A 32 -9.24 -17.42 6.82
N GLY A 33 -8.66 -17.60 5.64
CA GLY A 33 -9.29 -17.21 4.36
C GLY A 33 -8.96 -15.79 3.89
N ASP A 34 -8.38 -14.96 4.77
CA ASP A 34 -7.89 -13.63 4.38
C ASP A 34 -6.76 -13.72 3.35
N ARG A 35 -6.73 -12.74 2.44
CA ARG A 35 -5.72 -12.62 1.38
C ARG A 35 -4.99 -11.28 1.50
N PRO A 36 -4.09 -11.11 2.49
CA PRO A 36 -3.28 -9.90 2.60
C PRO A 36 -2.36 -9.77 1.39
N ALA A 37 -2.04 -8.53 1.02
CA ALA A 37 -0.99 -8.31 0.04
C ALA A 37 0.37 -8.48 0.71
N ALA A 38 1.29 -9.15 0.01
CA ALA A 38 2.67 -9.28 0.43
C ALA A 38 3.53 -8.35 -0.43
N ARG A 39 4.39 -7.54 0.20
CA ARG A 39 5.36 -6.69 -0.50
C ARG A 39 6.69 -6.63 0.23
N MET A 40 7.77 -6.50 -0.52
CA MET A 40 9.09 -6.16 0.01
C MET A 40 9.19 -4.64 0.22
N VAL A 41 9.80 -4.22 1.32
CA VAL A 41 10.04 -2.79 1.64
C VAL A 41 11.51 -2.61 1.96
N GLY A 42 12.36 -2.59 0.93
CA GLY A 42 13.79 -2.82 1.13
C GLY A 42 13.99 -4.30 1.45
N GLU A 43 14.55 -4.60 2.61
CA GLU A 43 14.78 -5.96 3.12
C GLU A 43 13.53 -6.63 3.75
N PRO A 44 12.67 -5.96 4.55
CA PRO A 44 11.55 -6.62 5.20
C PRO A 44 10.41 -7.02 4.25
N LEU A 45 9.88 -8.23 4.47
CA LEU A 45 8.59 -8.67 3.94
C LEU A 45 7.46 -8.10 4.80
N VAL A 46 6.57 -7.34 4.18
CA VAL A 46 5.43 -6.72 4.84
C VAL A 46 4.13 -7.34 4.32
N LEU A 47 3.31 -7.84 5.24
CA LEU A 47 1.96 -8.33 4.98
C LEU A 47 0.95 -7.25 5.40
N GLU A 48 0.15 -6.78 4.47
CA GLU A 48 -0.84 -5.72 4.71
C GLU A 48 -2.22 -6.12 4.21
N ARG A 49 -3.24 -5.75 5.00
CA ARG A 49 -4.63 -5.90 4.56
C ARG A 49 -4.94 -4.86 3.48
N ARG A 50 -5.78 -5.24 2.51
CA ARG A 50 -6.17 -4.35 1.40
C ARG A 50 -6.76 -3.02 1.87
N GLY A 51 -7.57 -3.05 2.93
CA GLY A 51 -8.14 -1.84 3.53
C GLY A 51 -7.08 -0.88 4.08
N GLU A 52 -6.01 -1.41 4.69
CA GLU A 52 -4.91 -0.60 5.20
C GLU A 52 -4.04 -0.03 4.08
N ILE A 53 -3.89 -0.74 2.97
CA ILE A 53 -3.23 -0.22 1.76
C ILE A 53 -4.01 0.97 1.20
N ALA A 54 -5.33 0.83 1.08
CA ALA A 54 -6.21 1.90 0.61
C ALA A 54 -6.18 3.11 1.55
N ARG A 55 -6.28 2.87 2.87
CA ARG A 55 -6.20 3.92 3.90
C ARG A 55 -4.87 4.67 3.81
N ARG A 56 -3.74 3.96 3.76
CA ARG A 56 -2.41 4.59 3.61
C ARG A 56 -2.32 5.42 2.34
N LEU A 57 -2.86 4.90 1.23
CA LEU A 57 -2.85 5.63 -0.04
C LEU A 57 -3.66 6.92 0.09
N GLN A 58 -4.87 6.85 0.67
CA GLN A 58 -5.70 8.02 0.92
C GLN A 58 -5.02 9.02 1.86
N ASP A 59 -4.45 8.55 2.97
CA ASP A 59 -3.74 9.39 3.94
C ASP A 59 -2.55 10.13 3.31
N ARG A 60 -1.84 9.51 2.35
CA ARG A 60 -0.76 10.18 1.61
C ARG A 60 -1.24 11.45 0.91
N PHE A 61 -2.48 11.48 0.42
CA PHE A 61 -3.04 12.61 -0.30
C PHE A 61 -3.91 13.54 0.57
N ARG A 62 -4.08 13.26 1.87
CA ARG A 62 -4.92 14.09 2.76
C ARG A 62 -4.43 15.52 2.98
N HIS A 63 -3.16 15.81 2.66
CA HIS A 63 -2.61 17.15 2.75
C HIS A 63 -3.06 18.06 1.58
N ILE A 64 -3.70 17.49 0.55
CA ILE A 64 -4.17 18.22 -0.61
C ILE A 64 -5.53 18.86 -0.30
N PRO A 65 -5.71 20.17 -0.53
CA PRO A 65 -6.98 20.83 -0.31
C PRO A 65 -8.09 20.24 -1.18
N PRO A 66 -9.34 20.16 -0.70
CA PRO A 66 -10.46 19.60 -1.46
C PRO A 66 -10.82 20.42 -2.71
N GLU A 67 -10.40 21.68 -2.78
CA GLU A 67 -10.58 22.55 -3.94
C GLU A 67 -9.61 22.22 -5.09
N VAL A 68 -8.56 21.44 -4.82
CA VAL A 68 -7.53 21.05 -5.80
C VAL A 68 -7.89 19.70 -6.42
N SER A 69 -8.05 19.68 -7.75
CA SER A 69 -8.30 18.46 -8.52
C SER A 69 -7.04 18.04 -9.27
N LEU A 70 -6.29 17.10 -8.69
CA LEU A 70 -5.13 16.50 -9.35
C LEU A 70 -5.47 15.83 -10.68
N VAL A 71 -6.71 15.35 -10.83
CA VAL A 71 -7.19 14.73 -12.07
C VAL A 71 -7.28 15.78 -13.18
N ASP A 72 -7.86 16.94 -12.88
CA ASP A 72 -8.01 18.01 -13.87
C ASP A 72 -6.64 18.60 -14.26
N GLU A 73 -5.73 18.75 -13.29
CA GLU A 73 -4.35 19.15 -13.55
C GLU A 73 -3.65 18.17 -14.50
N LEU A 74 -3.72 16.86 -14.21
CA LEU A 74 -3.10 15.83 -15.06
C LEU A 74 -3.70 15.80 -16.47
N ILE A 75 -5.03 15.93 -16.58
CA ILE A 75 -5.70 15.95 -17.90
C ILE A 75 -5.28 17.19 -18.70
N ALA A 76 -5.18 18.36 -18.05
CA ALA A 76 -4.73 19.59 -18.69
C ALA A 76 -3.30 19.46 -19.21
N GLU A 77 -2.38 18.91 -18.39
CA GLU A 77 -1.00 18.64 -18.78
C GLU A 77 -0.92 17.71 -20.00
N ARG A 78 -1.64 16.59 -19.97
CA ARG A 78 -1.65 15.61 -21.08
C ARG A 78 -2.22 16.18 -22.37
N ARG A 79 -3.23 17.05 -22.29
CA ARG A 79 -3.79 17.72 -23.47
C ARG A 79 -2.82 18.74 -24.07
N LEU A 80 -2.10 19.48 -23.22
CA LEU A 80 -1.06 20.41 -23.68
C LEU A 80 0.10 19.67 -24.36
N GLU A 81 0.52 18.55 -23.80
CA GLU A 81 1.56 17.69 -24.37
C GLU A 81 1.12 17.18 -25.76
N ALA A 82 -0.08 16.59 -25.87
CA ALA A 82 -0.62 16.11 -27.14
C ALA A 82 -0.75 17.20 -28.22
N ALA A 83 -1.10 18.43 -27.82
CA ALA A 83 -1.19 19.55 -28.74
C ALA A 83 0.17 20.02 -29.27
N ARG A 84 1.25 19.87 -28.47
CA ARG A 84 2.62 20.16 -28.92
C ARG A 84 3.09 19.12 -29.92
N GLU A 85 2.90 17.83 -29.60
CA GLU A 85 3.25 16.73 -30.50
C GLU A 85 2.56 16.88 -31.86
N ALA A 86 1.25 17.19 -31.87
CA ALA A 86 0.50 17.41 -33.10
C ALA A 86 0.89 18.67 -33.91
N ALA A 87 1.66 19.60 -33.32
CA ALA A 87 2.15 20.79 -34.01
C ALA A 87 3.60 20.63 -34.51
N GLU A 88 4.29 19.56 -34.10
CA GLU A 88 5.64 19.21 -34.53
C GLU A 88 5.66 18.26 -35.74
N ASP A 89 4.54 17.58 -36.02
CA ASP A 89 4.24 16.78 -37.23
C ASP A 89 3.68 17.63 -38.39
#